data_AF-A0A7X7ZV80-F1
#
_entry.id   AF-A0A7X7ZV80-F1
#
_cell.length_a   1.000
_cell.length_b   1.000
_cell.length_c   1.000
_cell.angle_alpha   90.00
_cell.angle_beta   90.00
_cell.angle_gamma   90.00
#
_symmetry.space_group_name_H-M   'P 1'
#
loop_
_entity.id
_entity.type
_entity.pdbx_description
1 polymer ?
#
loop_
_entity_poly.entity_id
_entity_poly.type
_entity_poly.pdbx_seq_one_letter_code
_entity_poly.pdbx_strand_id
1 'polypeptide(L)'
;MRSGQSNRSKNTNKILAAFNGMHKTSKILIKSGLFVFLALFVTGSVLVILNNTVLPYDPHFDMVSKELVKTSFILAAEAIIGGVVMDYVFSHHRS
;
A
#
# COMPACT_ATOMS: atom_id res chain seq x y z
N MET A 1 -33.05 -14.17 -7.04
CA MET A 1 -32.26 -15.12 -6.24
C MET A 1 -30.96 -14.46 -5.83
N ARG A 2 -30.73 -14.20 -4.53
CA ARG A 2 -29.55 -13.44 -4.05
C ARG A 2 -29.07 -14.03 -2.73
N SER A 3 -28.48 -15.22 -2.76
CA SER A 3 -27.95 -15.88 -1.56
C SER A 3 -26.71 -16.68 -1.91
N GLY A 4 -25.57 -15.98 -1.90
CA GLY A 4 -24.26 -16.57 -2.12
C GLY A 4 -23.14 -15.65 -1.63
N GLN A 5 -23.39 -14.78 -0.65
CA GLN A 5 -22.34 -13.94 -0.09
C GLN A 5 -21.64 -14.73 1.02
N SER A 6 -20.59 -15.46 0.63
CA SER A 6 -19.77 -16.25 1.56
C SER A 6 -19.22 -15.35 2.67
N ASN A 7 -18.99 -15.92 3.87
CA ASN A 7 -18.55 -15.18 5.06
C ASN A 7 -17.33 -14.25 4.82
N ARG A 8 -16.48 -14.56 3.82
CA ARG A 8 -15.35 -13.69 3.40
C ARG A 8 -15.79 -12.32 2.87
N SER A 9 -16.84 -12.27 2.05
CA SER A 9 -17.33 -11.02 1.46
C SER A 9 -17.97 -10.10 2.51
N LYS A 10 -18.53 -10.66 3.59
CA LYS A 10 -19.06 -9.86 4.71
C LYS A 10 -17.94 -9.16 5.49
N ASN A 11 -16.80 -9.83 5.69
CA ASN A 11 -15.66 -9.26 6.40
C ASN A 11 -14.95 -8.17 5.59
N THR A 12 -14.77 -8.35 4.29
CA THR A 12 -14.20 -7.30 3.42
C THR A 12 -15.09 -6.07 3.37
N ASN A 13 -16.42 -6.25 3.37
CA ASN A 13 -17.36 -5.14 3.39
C ASN A 13 -17.31 -4.34 4.70
N LYS A 14 -17.08 -5.00 5.85
CA LYS A 14 -16.88 -4.30 7.13
C LYS A 14 -15.64 -3.43 7.12
N ILE A 15 -14.52 -3.94 6.59
CA ILE A 15 -13.26 -3.19 6.47
C ILE A 15 -13.46 -2.00 5.51
N LEU A 16 -14.12 -2.22 4.38
CA LEU A 16 -14.40 -1.16 3.41
C LEU A 16 -15.33 -0.08 3.98
N ALA A 17 -16.33 -0.48 4.76
CA ALA A 17 -17.22 0.46 5.45
C ALA A 17 -16.46 1.30 6.49
N ALA A 18 -15.59 0.68 7.30
CA ALA A 18 -14.74 1.39 8.25
C ALA A 18 -13.79 2.37 7.54
N PHE A 19 -13.12 1.93 6.47
CA PHE A 19 -12.24 2.79 5.67
C PHE A 19 -12.98 3.95 5.00
N ASN A 20 -14.22 3.74 4.55
CA ASN A 20 -15.06 4.82 4.02
C ASN A 20 -15.57 5.78 5.08
N GLY A 21 -15.66 5.33 6.34
CA GLY A 21 -16.02 6.17 7.49
C GLY A 21 -14.86 7.02 8.04
N MET A 22 -13.61 6.74 7.64
CA MET A 22 -12.43 7.50 8.05
C MET A 22 -12.45 8.95 7.56
N HIS A 23 -11.75 9.81 8.28
CA HIS A 23 -11.55 11.20 7.93
C HIS A 23 -10.87 11.36 6.56
N LYS A 24 -11.25 12.43 5.84
CA LYS A 24 -10.82 12.66 4.46
C LYS A 24 -9.30 12.73 4.32
N THR A 25 -8.60 13.34 5.28
CA THR A 25 -7.13 13.45 5.26
C THR A 25 -6.47 12.09 5.41
N SER A 26 -6.91 11.28 6.36
CA SER A 26 -6.41 9.92 6.60
C SER A 26 -6.61 9.01 5.39
N LYS A 27 -7.77 9.11 4.73
CA LYS A 27 -8.06 8.37 3.49
C LYS A 27 -7.15 8.79 2.34
N ILE A 28 -6.89 10.10 2.20
CA ILE A 28 -5.96 10.62 1.18
C ILE A 28 -4.55 10.10 1.44
N LEU A 29 -4.09 10.11 2.70
CA LEU A 29 -2.76 9.67 3.09
C LEU A 29 -2.53 8.18 2.79
N ILE A 30 -3.50 7.32 3.12
CA ILE A 30 -3.42 5.89 2.78
C ILE A 30 -3.40 5.69 1.27
N LYS A 31 -4.27 6.41 0.54
CA LYS A 31 -4.38 6.27 -0.92
C LYS A 31 -3.12 6.77 -1.65
N SER A 32 -2.55 7.90 -1.23
CA SER A 32 -1.32 8.43 -1.82
C SER A 32 -0.12 7.54 -1.49
N GLY A 33 -0.01 7.06 -0.24
CA GLY A 33 1.06 6.15 0.15
C GLY A 33 1.00 4.81 -0.59
N LEU A 34 -0.19 4.24 -0.78
CA LEU A 34 -0.39 3.05 -1.63
C LEU A 34 -0.02 3.30 -3.09
N PHE A 35 -0.29 4.51 -3.61
CA PHE A 35 0.09 4.86 -4.98
C PHE A 35 1.62 4.97 -5.14
N VAL A 36 2.29 5.62 -4.18
CA VAL A 36 3.77 5.71 -4.15
C VAL A 36 4.39 4.33 -4.01
N PHE A 37 3.86 3.48 -3.12
CA PHE A 37 4.24 2.08 -3.00
C PHE A 37 4.17 1.38 -4.36
N LEU A 38 3.03 1.46 -5.03
CA LEU A 38 2.81 0.75 -6.29
C LEU A 38 3.78 1.21 -7.37
N ALA A 39 4.01 2.52 -7.48
CA ALA A 39 4.97 3.08 -8.44
C ALA A 39 6.39 2.58 -8.18
N LEU A 40 6.85 2.58 -6.92
CA LEU A 40 8.18 2.11 -6.54
C LEU A 40 8.32 0.60 -6.71
N PHE A 41 7.28 -0.17 -6.35
CA PHE A 41 7.25 -1.62 -6.50
C PHE A 41 7.37 -2.05 -7.96
N VAL A 42 6.59 -1.43 -8.84
CA VAL A 42 6.64 -1.70 -10.29
C VAL A 42 8.00 -1.32 -10.84
N THR A 43 8.51 -0.14 -10.49
CA THR A 43 9.82 0.34 -10.96
C THR A 43 10.94 -0.60 -10.53
N GLY A 44 10.99 -0.97 -9.25
CA GLY A 44 12.00 -1.90 -8.72
C GLY A 44 11.89 -3.30 -9.34
N SER A 45 10.67 -3.82 -9.50
CA SER A 45 10.46 -5.14 -10.12
C SER A 45 10.91 -5.17 -11.59
N VAL A 46 10.58 -4.13 -12.35
CA VAL A 46 11.02 -3.98 -13.75
C VAL A 46 12.55 -3.93 -13.81
N LEU A 47 13.18 -3.18 -12.91
CA LEU A 47 14.64 -3.08 -12.82
C LEU A 47 15.30 -4.44 -12.50
N VAL A 48 14.75 -5.22 -11.55
CA VAL A 48 15.23 -6.58 -11.25
C VAL A 48 15.15 -7.48 -12.48
N ILE A 49 14.04 -7.43 -13.23
CA ILE A 49 13.84 -8.26 -14.43
C ILE A 49 14.82 -7.85 -15.52
N LEU A 50 14.96 -6.56 -15.81
CA LEU A 50 15.90 -6.06 -16.82
C LEU A 50 17.34 -6.44 -16.49
N ASN A 51 17.78 -6.28 -15.24
CA ASN A 51 19.15 -6.61 -14.82
C ASN A 51 19.47 -8.11 -14.90
N ASN A 52 18.47 -8.97 -14.69
CA ASN A 52 18.67 -10.42 -14.74
C ASN A 52 18.45 -11.04 -16.13
N THR A 53 17.76 -10.35 -17.05
CA THR A 53 17.29 -10.96 -18.30
C THR A 53 17.82 -10.29 -19.57
N VAL A 54 18.04 -8.98 -19.55
CA VAL A 54 18.30 -8.19 -20.78
C VAL A 54 19.64 -7.46 -20.72
N LEU A 55 19.96 -6.88 -19.58
CA LEU A 55 21.22 -6.16 -19.37
C LEU A 55 22.31 -7.11 -18.91
N PRO A 56 23.60 -6.79 -19.19
CA PRO A 56 24.69 -7.47 -18.50
C PRO A 56 24.50 -7.30 -16.99
N TYR A 57 24.45 -8.43 -16.28
CA TYR A 57 24.20 -8.45 -14.85
C TYR A 57 25.17 -7.51 -14.11
N ASP A 58 24.60 -6.50 -13.47
CA ASP A 58 25.34 -5.60 -12.59
C ASP A 58 24.88 -5.82 -11.13
N PRO A 59 25.80 -6.20 -10.22
CA PRO A 59 25.47 -6.45 -8.81
C PRO A 59 24.93 -5.22 -8.06
N HIS A 60 25.38 -4.02 -8.44
CA HIS A 60 24.89 -2.77 -7.85
C HIS A 60 23.45 -2.51 -8.26
N PHE A 61 23.13 -2.68 -9.55
CA PHE A 61 21.75 -2.58 -10.01
C PHE A 61 20.86 -3.62 -9.33
N ASP A 62 21.30 -4.87 -9.18
CA ASP A 62 20.52 -5.91 -8.49
C ASP A 62 20.22 -5.53 -7.03
N MET A 63 21.22 -5.03 -6.30
CA MET A 63 21.07 -4.58 -4.91
C MET A 63 20.09 -3.41 -4.80
N VAL A 64 20.27 -2.36 -5.60
CA VAL A 64 19.40 -1.17 -5.57
C VAL A 64 17.96 -1.54 -5.92
N SER A 65 17.77 -2.41 -6.91
CA SER A 65 16.44 -2.84 -7.36
C SER A 65 15.70 -3.61 -6.26
N LYS A 66 16.38 -4.52 -5.58
CA LYS A 66 15.82 -5.29 -4.45
C LYS A 66 15.51 -4.41 -3.26
N GLU A 67 16.39 -3.47 -2.92
CA GLU A 67 16.16 -2.53 -1.81
C GLU A 67 14.99 -1.58 -2.13
N LEU A 68 14.83 -1.18 -3.40
CA LEU A 68 13.68 -0.37 -3.85
C LEU A 68 12.36 -1.12 -3.68
N VAL A 69 12.31 -2.40 -4.06
CA VAL A 69 11.15 -3.27 -3.83
C VAL A 69 10.84 -3.37 -2.34
N LYS A 70 11.84 -3.64 -1.49
CA LYS A 70 11.65 -3.73 -0.04
C LYS A 70 11.15 -2.43 0.58
N THR A 71 11.74 -1.29 0.19
CA THR A 71 11.36 0.04 0.66
C THR A 71 9.92 0.38 0.29
N SER A 72 9.45 -0.07 -0.88
CA SER A 72 8.07 0.14 -1.27
C SER A 72 7.09 -0.47 -0.24
N PHE A 73 7.32 -1.70 0.23
CA PHE A 73 6.46 -2.32 1.25
C PHE A 73 6.51 -1.61 2.60
N ILE A 74 7.67 -1.07 2.98
CA ILE A 74 7.81 -0.25 4.19
C ILE A 74 6.91 0.98 4.08
N LEU A 75 6.98 1.72 2.96
CA LEU A 75 6.15 2.89 2.72
C LEU A 75 4.65 2.55 2.71
N ALA A 76 4.26 1.40 2.17
CA ALA A 76 2.88 0.94 2.21
C ALA A 76 2.41 0.72 3.66
N ALA A 77 3.22 0.06 4.48
CA ALA A 77 2.92 -0.18 5.89
C ALA A 77 2.82 1.13 6.67
N GLU A 78 3.77 2.04 6.50
CA GLU A 78 3.77 3.36 7.12
C GLU A 78 2.56 4.20 6.73
N ALA A 79 2.17 4.17 5.45
CA ALA A 79 0.98 4.89 5.00
C ALA A 79 -0.30 4.35 5.62
N ILE A 80 -0.44 3.02 5.75
CA ILE A 80 -1.61 2.38 6.39
C ILE A 80 -1.63 2.72 7.88
N ILE A 81 -0.53 2.49 8.60
CA ILE A 81 -0.43 2.74 10.04
C ILE A 81 -0.61 4.23 10.34
N GLY A 82 0.14 5.09 9.66
CA GLY A 82 0.08 6.54 9.82
C GLY A 82 -1.31 7.10 9.47
N GLY A 83 -1.98 6.54 8.47
CA GLY A 83 -3.36 6.91 8.14
C GLY A 83 -4.36 6.56 9.22
N VAL A 84 -4.25 5.38 9.82
CA VAL A 84 -5.11 4.97 10.95
C VAL A 84 -4.83 5.81 12.19
N VAL A 85 -3.55 6.08 12.50
CA VAL A 85 -3.17 6.96 13.62
C VAL A 85 -3.71 8.37 13.42
N MET A 86 -3.58 8.94 12.21
CA MET A 86 -4.15 10.25 11.88
C MET A 86 -5.66 10.28 12.05
N ASP A 87 -6.36 9.22 11.65
CA ASP A 87 -7.81 9.12 11.83
C ASP A 87 -8.22 9.16 13.31
N TYR A 88 -7.49 8.43 14.16
CA TYR A 88 -7.71 8.44 15.61
C TYR A 88 -7.51 9.85 16.21
N VAL A 89 -6.41 10.53 15.85
CA VAL A 89 -6.10 11.88 16.35
C VAL A 89 -7.16 12.90 15.91
N PHE A 90 -7.55 12.89 14.63
CA PHE A 90 -8.56 13.82 14.11
C PHE A 90 -9.98 13.50 14.59
N SER A 91 -10.28 12.24 14.90
CA SER A 91 -11.56 11.83 15.47
C SER A 91 -11.72 12.33 16.92
N HIS A 92 -10.63 12.41 17.70
CA HIS A 92 -10.65 12.90 19.09
C HIS A 92 -10.87 14.42 19.23
N HIS A 93 -10.55 15.23 18.21
CA HIS A 93 -10.73 16.69 18.24
C HIS A 93 -12.17 17.16 17.98
N ARG A 94 -13.12 16.22 17.85
CA ARG A 94 -14.55 16.49 17.59
C ARG A 94 -15.48 16.23 18.78
N SER A 95 -14.93 15.86 19.95
CA SER A 95 -15.64 15.78 21.23
C SER A 95 -15.47 17.05 22.04
#